data_AF-A0A3D9CF77-F1
#
_entry.id   AF-A0A3D9CF77-F1
#
_cell.length_a   1.000
_cell.length_b   1.000
_cell.length_c   1.000
_cell.angle_alpha   90.00
_cell.angle_beta   90.00
_cell.angle_gamma   90.00
#
_symmetry.space_group_name_H-M   'P 1'
#
loop_
_entity.id
_entity.type
_entity.pdbx_description
1 polymer ?
#
loop_
_entity_poly.entity_id
_entity_poly.type
_entity_poly.pdbx_seq_one_letter_code
_entity_poly.pdbx_strand_id
1 'polypeptide(L)'
;MKNIFKILAIFLFCAVCKAQQTEVPVVKYEELEKRIQQEKDKFLVVNFWATTCAPCVKELPHFMEINNQHAGNPKFKMILVSLDRLVDKERVLKFIKNKNLTAEVILLDDIKRMNTWIPKFEKDWDGNIPVTLFYKNGGKVYFNDGEMSKEDLEKTITENLQ
;
A
#
# COMPACT_ATOMS: atom_id res chain seq x y z
N MET A 1 14.71 -49.49 -30.94
CA MET A 1 13.84 -48.77 -30.00
C MET A 1 14.57 -48.54 -28.69
N LYS A 2 14.94 -47.29 -28.38
CA LYS A 2 14.98 -46.69 -27.04
C LYS A 2 15.61 -45.30 -27.18
N ASN A 3 14.72 -44.33 -27.33
CA ASN A 3 15.02 -42.91 -27.48
C ASN A 3 15.60 -42.37 -26.17
N ILE A 4 16.77 -41.75 -26.26
CA ILE A 4 17.38 -40.97 -25.19
C ILE A 4 16.63 -39.63 -25.15
N PHE A 5 15.63 -39.53 -24.28
CA PHE A 5 14.97 -38.26 -23.97
C PHE A 5 15.92 -37.40 -23.13
N LYS A 6 16.57 -36.44 -23.80
CA LYS A 6 17.24 -35.32 -23.13
C LYS A 6 16.15 -34.46 -22.48
N ILE A 7 16.05 -34.48 -21.15
CA ILE A 7 15.25 -33.52 -20.39
C ILE A 7 16.04 -32.21 -20.38
N LEU A 8 15.74 -31.35 -21.34
CA LEU A 8 16.16 -29.96 -21.33
C LEU A 8 15.27 -29.25 -20.30
N ALA A 9 15.79 -29.03 -19.09
CA ALA A 9 15.15 -28.20 -18.09
C ALA A 9 15.16 -26.75 -18.59
N ILE A 10 14.09 -26.38 -19.30
CA ILE A 10 13.82 -24.98 -19.66
C ILE A 10 13.41 -24.29 -18.36
N PHE A 11 14.39 -23.64 -17.71
CA PHE A 11 14.12 -22.62 -16.72
C PHE A 11 13.38 -21.49 -17.43
N LEU A 12 12.06 -21.52 -17.36
CA LEU A 12 11.20 -20.41 -17.73
C LEU A 12 11.46 -19.31 -16.71
N PHE A 13 12.43 -18.44 -17.00
CA PHE A 13 12.61 -17.18 -16.28
C PHE A 13 11.41 -16.32 -16.64
N CYS A 14 10.29 -16.53 -15.95
CA CYS A 14 9.14 -15.64 -16.00
C CYS A 14 9.64 -14.29 -15.49
N ALA A 15 10.02 -13.42 -16.42
CA ALA A 15 10.10 -11.99 -16.14
C ALA A 15 8.71 -11.59 -15.66
N VAL A 16 8.55 -11.48 -14.33
CA VAL A 16 7.34 -10.94 -13.72
C VAL A 16 7.30 -9.49 -14.16
N CYS A 17 6.57 -9.23 -15.25
CA CYS A 17 6.28 -7.89 -15.70
C CYS A 17 5.44 -7.26 -14.58
N LYS A 18 6.02 -6.31 -13.83
CA LYS A 18 5.27 -5.55 -12.83
C LYS A 18 4.20 -4.75 -13.56
N ALA A 19 2.98 -5.28 -13.60
CA ALA A 19 1.84 -4.57 -14.17
C ALA A 19 1.53 -3.38 -13.26
N GLN A 20 1.87 -2.19 -13.74
CA GLN A 20 1.55 -0.97 -13.03
C GLN A 20 0.05 -0.68 -13.15
N GLN A 21 -0.54 -0.17 -12.07
CA GLN A 21 -1.96 0.09 -11.98
C GLN A 21 -2.39 1.15 -13.02
N THR A 22 -3.31 0.78 -13.92
CA THR A 22 -3.82 1.63 -15.01
C THR A 22 -5.06 2.43 -14.62
N GLU A 23 -5.71 2.08 -13.51
CA GLU A 23 -6.91 2.74 -12.99
C GLU A 23 -6.79 2.89 -11.47
N VAL A 24 -7.24 3.99 -10.89
CA VAL A 24 -7.32 4.15 -9.43
C VAL A 24 -8.77 3.98 -8.98
N PRO A 25 -9.09 2.92 -8.21
CA PRO A 25 -10.39 2.77 -7.57
C PRO A 25 -10.69 4.01 -6.72
N VAL A 26 -11.90 4.54 -6.89
CA VAL A 26 -12.42 5.64 -6.08
C VAL A 26 -13.43 5.05 -5.12
N VAL A 27 -13.19 5.21 -3.82
CA VAL A 27 -14.02 4.61 -2.78
C VAL A 27 -14.41 5.64 -1.72
N LYS A 28 -15.46 5.33 -0.98
CA LYS A 28 -15.79 6.00 0.30
C LYS A 28 -15.23 5.19 1.47
N TYR A 29 -15.28 5.76 2.67
CA TYR A 29 -14.78 5.11 3.88
C TYR A 29 -15.28 3.67 4.06
N GLU A 30 -16.58 3.43 3.88
CA GLU A 30 -17.20 2.12 4.16
C GLU A 30 -16.63 1.01 3.27
N GLU A 31 -16.32 1.32 2.01
CA GLU A 31 -15.68 0.37 1.11
C GLU A 31 -14.19 0.19 1.44
N LEU A 32 -13.47 1.26 1.81
CA LEU A 32 -12.09 1.16 2.25
C LEU A 32 -11.96 0.29 3.51
N GLU A 33 -12.82 0.50 4.49
CA GLU A 33 -12.88 -0.31 5.72
C GLU A 33 -13.14 -1.78 5.39
N LYS A 34 -14.13 -2.07 4.53
CA LYS A 34 -14.42 -3.43 4.09
C LYS A 34 -13.21 -4.09 3.42
N ARG A 35 -12.48 -3.36 2.55
CA ARG A 35 -11.27 -3.87 1.89
C ARG A 35 -10.18 -4.19 2.91
N ILE A 36 -9.94 -3.31 3.88
CA ILE A 36 -8.97 -3.55 4.97
C ILE A 36 -9.36 -4.82 5.76
N GLN A 37 -10.63 -4.98 6.10
CA GLN A 37 -11.14 -6.15 6.83
C GLN A 37 -11.02 -7.46 6.04
N GLN A 38 -11.10 -7.41 4.71
CA GLN A 38 -10.94 -8.58 3.84
C GLN A 38 -9.49 -9.11 3.81
N GLU A 39 -8.51 -8.29 4.19
CA GLU A 39 -7.09 -8.65 4.21
C GLU A 39 -6.63 -9.17 5.59
N LYS A 40 -7.57 -9.60 6.45
CA LYS A 40 -7.30 -10.04 7.84
C LYS A 40 -6.23 -11.14 7.99
N ASP A 41 -6.05 -11.97 6.98
CA ASP A 41 -5.06 -13.07 6.98
C ASP A 41 -3.65 -12.61 6.57
N LYS A 42 -3.49 -11.31 6.30
CA LYS A 42 -2.22 -10.69 5.92
C LYS A 42 -1.77 -9.70 7.00
N PHE A 43 -0.46 -9.48 7.02
CA PHE A 43 0.11 -8.28 7.56
C PHE A 43 -0.09 -7.14 6.55
N LEU A 44 -0.90 -6.17 6.94
CA LEU A 44 -1.36 -5.11 6.05
C LEU A 44 -0.79 -3.75 6.50
N VAL A 45 -0.12 -3.08 5.57
CA VAL A 45 0.36 -1.71 5.73
C VAL A 45 -0.56 -0.77 4.95
N VAL A 46 -1.18 0.20 5.61
CA VAL A 46 -2.08 1.19 4.99
C VAL A 46 -1.49 2.58 5.21
N ASN A 47 -0.95 3.19 4.15
CA ASN A 47 -0.37 4.53 4.19
C ASN A 47 -1.33 5.55 3.60
N PHE A 48 -1.60 6.64 4.32
CA PHE A 48 -2.45 7.73 3.86
C PHE A 48 -1.58 8.90 3.39
N TRP A 49 -1.78 9.34 2.15
CA TRP A 49 -0.92 10.31 1.50
C TRP A 49 -1.70 11.22 0.53
N ALA A 50 -1.04 12.25 0.00
CA ALA A 50 -1.57 13.04 -1.11
C ALA A 50 -0.44 13.49 -2.04
N THR A 51 -0.72 13.68 -3.33
CA THR A 51 0.29 14.13 -4.30
C THR A 51 0.86 15.51 -4.01
N THR A 52 0.14 16.34 -3.24
CA THR A 52 0.53 17.69 -2.82
C THR A 52 1.13 17.73 -1.41
N CYS A 53 1.34 16.58 -0.77
CA CYS A 53 1.96 16.47 0.55
C CYS A 53 3.46 16.17 0.38
N ALA A 54 4.32 17.17 0.57
CA ALA A 54 5.77 17.02 0.41
C ALA A 54 6.40 15.90 1.27
N PRO A 55 6.14 15.79 2.59
CA PRO A 55 6.69 14.70 3.39
C PRO A 55 6.17 13.33 2.92
N CYS A 56 4.89 13.21 2.56
CA CYS A 56 4.34 11.97 1.99
C CYS A 56 5.10 11.56 0.71
N VAL A 57 5.31 12.48 -0.23
CA VAL A 57 6.02 12.19 -1.48
C VAL A 57 7.48 11.80 -1.23
N LYS A 58 8.10 12.31 -0.17
CA LYS A 58 9.48 12.02 0.22
C LYS A 58 9.65 10.58 0.75
N GLU A 59 8.68 10.05 1.50
CA GLU A 59 8.77 8.69 2.05
C GLU A 59 8.37 7.59 1.06
N LEU A 60 7.52 7.87 0.06
CA LEU A 60 7.01 6.87 -0.88
C LEU A 60 8.07 5.97 -1.55
N PRO A 61 9.28 6.45 -1.93
CA PRO A 61 10.33 5.58 -2.43
C PRO A 61 10.73 4.47 -1.46
N HIS A 62 10.76 4.75 -0.15
CA HIS A 62 11.04 3.76 0.89
C HIS A 62 9.92 2.71 0.93
N PHE A 63 8.66 3.15 0.95
CA PHE A 63 7.50 2.25 0.89
C PHE A 63 7.53 1.34 -0.34
N MET A 64 7.92 1.85 -1.51
CA MET A 64 8.02 1.04 -2.72
C MET A 64 9.16 0.03 -2.66
N GLU A 65 10.30 0.39 -2.07
CA GLU A 65 11.40 -0.55 -1.86
C GLU A 65 10.93 -1.73 -0.99
N ILE A 66 10.29 -1.45 0.14
CA ILE A 66 9.77 -2.47 1.06
C ILE A 66 8.65 -3.31 0.44
N ASN A 67 7.70 -2.68 -0.24
CA ASN A 67 6.66 -3.40 -0.97
C ASN A 67 7.26 -4.37 -2.00
N ASN A 68 8.31 -3.94 -2.70
CA ASN A 68 9.00 -4.77 -3.68
C ASN A 68 9.78 -5.93 -3.03
N GLN A 69 10.39 -5.73 -1.87
CA GLN A 69 11.05 -6.80 -1.10
C GLN A 69 10.04 -7.88 -0.67
N HIS A 70 8.81 -7.49 -0.33
CA HIS A 70 7.75 -8.41 0.09
C HIS A 70 6.83 -8.88 -1.04
N ALA A 71 7.08 -8.54 -2.31
CA ALA A 71 6.18 -8.86 -3.43
C ALA A 71 5.90 -10.36 -3.63
N GLY A 72 6.81 -11.24 -3.17
CA GLY A 72 6.64 -12.70 -3.19
C GLY A 72 5.98 -13.29 -1.95
N ASN A 73 5.66 -12.49 -0.93
CA ASN A 73 5.09 -12.95 0.32
C ASN A 73 3.55 -12.85 0.29
N PRO A 74 2.80 -13.97 0.20
CA PRO A 74 1.34 -13.93 0.15
C PRO A 74 0.68 -13.41 1.45
N LYS A 75 1.45 -13.36 2.54
CA LYS A 75 1.00 -12.84 3.85
C LYS A 75 1.29 -11.36 4.05
N PHE A 76 1.84 -10.65 3.06
CA PHE A 76 2.10 -9.22 3.15
C PHE A 76 1.28 -8.46 2.10
N LYS A 77 0.75 -7.30 2.47
CA LYS A 77 0.13 -6.38 1.52
C LYS A 77 0.35 -4.94 1.97
N MET A 78 0.57 -4.07 0.99
CA MET A 78 0.61 -2.62 1.19
C MET A 78 -0.45 -1.94 0.32
N ILE A 79 -1.20 -1.01 0.93
CA ILE A 79 -2.19 -0.17 0.26
C ILE A 79 -1.82 1.29 0.51
N LEU A 80 -1.70 2.07 -0.56
CA LEU A 80 -1.53 3.51 -0.50
C LEU A 80 -2.88 4.19 -0.73
N VAL A 81 -3.40 4.87 0.29
CA VAL A 81 -4.68 5.59 0.25
C VAL A 81 -4.40 7.07 -0.05
N SER A 82 -4.68 7.48 -1.27
CA SER A 82 -4.64 8.89 -1.68
C SER A 82 -5.84 9.65 -1.12
N LEU A 83 -5.56 10.76 -0.44
CA LEU A 83 -6.51 11.77 0.01
C LEU A 83 -6.59 12.96 -0.95
N ASP A 84 -6.14 12.80 -2.20
CA ASP A 84 -6.39 13.79 -3.24
C ASP A 84 -7.90 13.86 -3.54
N ARG A 85 -8.37 15.04 -3.96
CA ARG A 85 -9.78 15.24 -4.32
C ARG A 85 -10.10 14.45 -5.59
N LEU A 86 -11.37 14.05 -5.76
CA LEU A 86 -11.83 13.36 -6.96
C LEU A 86 -11.49 14.11 -8.27
N VAL A 87 -11.59 15.44 -8.26
CA VAL A 87 -11.23 16.28 -9.43
C VAL A 87 -9.76 16.16 -9.84
N ASP A 88 -8.90 15.69 -8.92
CA ASP A 88 -7.47 15.52 -9.10
C ASP A 88 -7.07 14.06 -9.42
N LYS A 89 -8.04 13.16 -9.66
CA LYS A 89 -7.78 11.73 -9.96
C LYS A 89 -6.76 11.50 -11.08
N GLU A 90 -6.83 12.28 -12.16
CA GLU A 90 -5.88 12.19 -13.27
C GLU A 90 -4.44 12.55 -12.84
N ARG A 91 -4.29 13.48 -11.88
CA ARG A 91 -2.98 13.80 -11.30
C ARG A 91 -2.44 12.60 -10.51
N VAL A 92 -3.29 11.93 -9.75
CA VAL A 92 -2.91 10.70 -9.01
C VAL A 92 -2.46 9.61 -9.96
N LEU A 93 -3.21 9.34 -11.04
CA LEU A 93 -2.83 8.36 -12.07
C LEU A 93 -1.47 8.65 -12.70
N LYS A 94 -1.24 9.91 -13.10
CA LYS A 94 0.06 10.35 -13.62
C LYS A 94 1.17 10.21 -12.58
N PHE A 95 0.88 10.52 -11.32
CA PHE A 95 1.83 10.41 -10.22
C PHE A 95 2.25 8.95 -10.00
N ILE A 96 1.29 8.02 -9.95
CA ILE A 96 1.54 6.57 -9.85
C ILE A 96 2.54 6.16 -10.93
N LYS A 97 2.24 6.49 -12.19
CA LYS A 97 3.09 6.21 -13.35
C LYS A 97 4.50 6.79 -13.19
N ASN A 98 4.58 8.09 -12.93
CA ASN A 98 5.85 8.83 -12.89
C ASN A 98 6.74 8.42 -11.71
N LYS A 99 6.15 8.03 -10.58
CA LYS A 99 6.89 7.58 -9.38
C LYS A 99 7.04 6.06 -9.30
N ASN A 100 6.56 5.34 -10.32
CA ASN A 100 6.60 3.88 -10.37
C ASN A 100 6.04 3.23 -9.10
N LEU A 101 4.88 3.70 -8.63
CA LEU A 101 4.25 3.11 -7.45
C LEU A 101 3.76 1.69 -7.80
N THR A 102 4.28 0.69 -7.07
CA THR A 102 4.01 -0.74 -7.30
C THR A 102 3.01 -1.32 -6.29
N ALA A 103 2.76 -0.64 -5.17
CA ALA A 103 1.70 -1.00 -4.25
C ALA A 103 0.32 -0.64 -4.83
N GLU A 104 -0.74 -1.28 -4.33
CA GLU A 104 -2.12 -0.92 -4.68
C GLU A 104 -2.39 0.52 -4.22
N VAL A 105 -2.91 1.35 -5.12
CA VAL A 105 -3.31 2.73 -4.80
C VAL A 105 -4.82 2.87 -4.89
N ILE A 106 -5.42 3.48 -3.87
CA ILE A 106 -6.87 3.76 -3.80
C ILE A 106 -7.05 5.26 -3.57
N LEU A 107 -8.01 5.89 -4.24
CA LEU A 107 -8.42 7.27 -3.94
C LEU A 107 -9.62 7.24 -3.01
N LEU A 108 -9.46 7.79 -1.81
CA LEU A 108 -10.54 7.94 -0.84
C LEU A 108 -11.25 9.28 -1.06
N ASP A 109 -12.35 9.25 -1.80
CA ASP A 109 -13.16 10.44 -2.09
C ASP A 109 -14.09 10.76 -0.91
N ASP A 110 -13.53 11.01 0.28
CA ASP A 110 -14.36 11.16 1.48
C ASP A 110 -13.85 12.20 2.49
N ILE A 111 -13.03 13.11 2.01
CA ILE A 111 -12.36 14.15 2.82
C ILE A 111 -13.39 15.02 3.57
N LYS A 112 -14.61 15.20 3.04
CA LYS A 112 -15.68 15.96 3.71
C LYS A 112 -16.20 15.28 4.98
N ARG A 113 -16.05 13.97 5.12
CA ARG A 113 -16.46 13.18 6.29
C ARG A 113 -15.28 12.77 7.17
N MET A 114 -14.14 13.45 7.06
CA MET A 114 -12.91 13.09 7.76
C MET A 114 -13.07 12.98 9.28
N ASN A 115 -13.81 13.91 9.89
CA ASN A 115 -14.14 13.85 11.33
C ASN A 115 -15.02 12.65 11.72
N THR A 116 -15.66 11.97 10.75
CA THR A 116 -16.48 10.78 10.98
C THR A 116 -15.68 9.49 10.87
N TRP A 117 -14.74 9.40 9.92
CA TRP A 117 -14.04 8.16 9.63
C TRP A 117 -12.64 8.06 10.26
N ILE A 118 -11.94 9.18 10.49
CA ILE A 118 -10.62 9.15 11.13
C ILE A 118 -10.68 8.47 12.50
N PRO A 119 -11.58 8.86 13.43
CA PRO A 119 -11.64 8.24 14.76
C PRO A 119 -11.99 6.75 14.75
N LYS A 120 -12.51 6.24 13.62
CA LYS A 120 -12.80 4.82 13.44
C LYS A 120 -11.57 4.02 13.02
N PHE A 121 -10.62 4.64 12.33
CA PHE A 121 -9.30 4.06 12.07
C PHE A 121 -8.36 4.26 13.26
N GLU A 122 -8.24 5.49 13.76
CA GLU A 122 -7.37 5.86 14.86
C GLU A 122 -7.94 7.08 15.59
N LYS A 123 -8.10 6.97 16.91
CA LYS A 123 -8.66 8.03 17.75
C LYS A 123 -7.68 9.18 17.95
N ASP A 124 -6.39 8.86 17.95
CA ASP A 124 -5.30 9.81 18.16
C ASP A 124 -4.84 10.49 16.86
N TRP A 125 -5.42 10.12 15.71
CA TRP A 125 -5.12 10.76 14.44
C TRP A 125 -5.92 12.07 14.31
N ASP A 126 -5.20 13.19 14.15
CA ASP A 126 -5.78 14.54 14.12
C ASP A 126 -6.14 15.06 12.72
N GLY A 127 -5.95 14.24 11.68
CA GLY A 127 -6.19 14.60 10.28
C GLY A 127 -4.96 15.03 9.49
N ASN A 128 -3.77 14.97 10.08
CA ASN A 128 -2.52 15.18 9.38
C ASN A 128 -2.17 14.01 8.43
N ILE A 129 -1.23 14.26 7.51
CA ILE A 129 -0.61 13.24 6.65
C ILE A 129 0.87 13.59 6.46
N PRO A 130 1.77 12.60 6.25
CA PRO A 130 1.46 11.18 6.14
C PRO A 130 1.12 10.52 7.48
N VAL A 131 0.31 9.47 7.41
CA VAL A 131 0.14 8.52 8.51
C VAL A 131 0.12 7.10 7.97
N THR A 132 0.57 6.14 8.78
CA THR A 132 0.59 4.73 8.39
C THR A 132 -0.03 3.85 9.48
N LEU A 133 -0.99 3.02 9.11
CA LEU A 133 -1.61 2.02 9.97
C LEU A 133 -1.08 0.63 9.61
N PHE A 134 -0.73 -0.14 10.64
CA PHE A 134 -0.28 -1.52 10.48
C PHE A 134 -1.30 -2.45 11.11
N TYR A 135 -1.72 -3.46 10.35
CA TYR A 135 -2.69 -4.46 10.79
C TYR A 135 -2.11 -5.87 10.71
N LYS A 136 -2.54 -6.71 11.64
CA LYS A 136 -2.26 -8.15 11.69
C LYS A 136 -3.46 -8.89 12.25
N ASN A 137 -3.83 -10.01 11.64
CA ASN A 137 -4.97 -10.84 12.08
C ASN A 137 -6.28 -10.03 12.18
N GLY A 138 -6.46 -9.04 11.29
CA GLY A 138 -7.62 -8.14 11.27
C GLY A 138 -7.63 -7.04 12.35
N GLY A 139 -6.64 -6.98 13.22
CA GLY A 139 -6.49 -5.94 14.25
C GLY A 139 -5.36 -4.97 13.92
N LYS A 140 -5.53 -3.69 14.27
CA LYS A 140 -4.44 -2.69 14.19
C LYS A 140 -3.41 -2.99 15.28
N VAL A 141 -2.14 -3.05 14.91
CA VAL A 141 -1.01 -3.34 15.82
C VAL A 141 -0.09 -2.15 16.03
N TYR A 142 -0.04 -1.21 15.07
CA TYR A 142 0.76 0.00 15.18
C TYR A 142 0.13 1.14 14.38
N PHE A 143 0.30 2.37 14.89
CA PHE A 143 -0.06 3.61 14.24
C PHE A 143 1.18 4.50 14.22
N ASN A 144 1.56 4.92 13.01
CA ASN A 144 2.60 5.91 12.81
C ASN A 144 1.98 7.24 12.41
N ASP A 145 2.27 8.26 13.20
CA ASP A 145 1.90 9.65 12.96
C ASP A 145 3.11 10.42 12.40
N GLY A 146 3.13 10.69 11.09
CA GLY A 146 4.20 11.43 10.42
C GLY A 146 5.04 10.62 9.43
N GLU A 147 6.10 11.26 8.92
CA GLU A 147 7.02 10.70 7.93
C GLU A 147 7.81 9.52 8.52
N MET A 148 7.90 8.41 7.79
CA MET A 148 8.75 7.28 8.18
C MET A 148 10.04 7.23 7.35
N SER A 149 11.16 7.04 8.04
CA SER A 149 12.39 6.61 7.38
C SER A 149 12.25 5.16 6.90
N LYS A 150 13.10 4.74 5.95
CA LYS A 150 13.15 3.33 5.55
C LYS A 150 13.43 2.39 6.72
N GLU A 151 14.36 2.78 7.60
CA GLU A 151 14.76 1.97 8.75
C GLU A 151 13.60 1.81 9.74
N ASP A 152 12.88 2.89 10.04
CA ASP A 152 11.72 2.83 10.94
C ASP A 152 10.60 1.97 10.35
N LEU A 153 10.37 2.07 9.03
CA LEU A 153 9.39 1.24 8.33
C LEU A 153 9.78 -0.25 8.37
N GLU A 154 11.03 -0.58 8.04
CA GLU A 154 11.56 -1.96 8.07
C GLU A 154 11.50 -2.55 9.48
N LYS A 155 11.91 -1.77 10.48
CA LYS A 155 11.86 -2.17 11.89
C LYS A 155 10.43 -2.45 12.34
N THR A 156 9.50 -1.52 12.08
CA THR A 156 8.09 -1.67 12.45
C THR A 156 7.47 -2.92 11.83
N ILE A 157 7.76 -3.17 10.54
CA ILE A 157 7.27 -4.37 9.86
C ILE A 157 7.89 -5.62 10.49
N THR A 158 9.20 -5.64 10.69
CA THR A 158 9.90 -6.83 11.22
C THR A 158 9.44 -7.20 12.63
N GLU A 159 9.25 -6.21 13.51
CA GLU A 159 8.79 -6.41 14.89
C GLU A 159 7.35 -6.95 14.96
N ASN A 160 6.51 -6.64 13.97
CA ASN A 160 5.10 -7.00 14.00
C ASN A 160 4.74 -8.16 13.04
N LEU A 161 5.57 -8.49 12.05
CA LEU A 161 5.27 -9.52 11.05
C LEU A 161 5.41 -10.96 11.59
N GLN A 162 6.19 -11.18 12.67
CA GLN A 162 6.51 -12.51 13.24
C GLN A 162 5.32 -13.27 13.82
#